data_AF-A0A2I0B308-F1
#
_entry.id   AF-A0A2I0B308-F1
#
_cell.length_a   1.000
_cell.length_b   1.000
_cell.length_c   1.000
_cell.angle_alpha   90.00
_cell.angle_beta   90.00
_cell.angle_gamma   90.00
#
_symmetry.space_group_name_H-M   'P 1'
#
loop_
_entity.id
_entity.type
_entity.pdbx_description
1 polymer ?
#
loop_
_entity_poly.entity_id
_entity_poly.type
_entity_poly.pdbx_seq_one_letter_code
_entity_poly.pdbx_strand_id
1 'polypeptide(L)'
;MVLNAGLQRGNIKIKINIAKMRMVRWMCRYTRKDRMRNEYIRKKVGVAPIEDKLRESQLRWFGHINRRPIEAPVRKIELLDFAHV
;
A
#
# COMPACT_ATOMS: atom_id res chain seq x y z
N MET A 1 -25.50 2.70 -7.36
CA MET A 1 -24.31 3.55 -7.67
C MET A 1 -23.15 3.21 -6.71
N VAL A 2 -22.48 2.07 -6.84
CA VAL A 2 -21.27 1.77 -6.04
C VAL A 2 -20.29 0.92 -6.87
N LEU A 3 -19.68 1.51 -7.89
CA LEU A 3 -18.59 0.86 -8.66
C LEU A 3 -17.29 1.69 -8.75
N ASN A 4 -17.24 2.89 -8.15
CA ASN A 4 -16.08 3.79 -8.31
C ASN A 4 -14.98 3.62 -7.25
N ALA A 5 -15.27 3.11 -6.05
CA ALA A 5 -14.29 3.00 -4.96
C ALA A 5 -13.18 1.96 -5.22
N GLY A 6 -13.48 0.90 -5.97
CA GLY A 6 -12.48 -0.11 -6.39
C GLY A 6 -11.52 0.43 -7.44
N LEU A 7 -12.05 1.18 -8.42
CA LEU A 7 -11.27 1.78 -9.51
C LEU A 7 -10.35 2.92 -9.01
N GLN A 8 -10.83 3.76 -8.09
CA GLN A 8 -10.03 4.83 -7.49
C GLN A 8 -8.86 4.30 -6.65
N ARG A 9 -9.07 3.22 -5.87
CA ARG A 9 -7.98 2.57 -5.11
C ARG A 9 -6.90 1.98 -6.02
N GLY A 10 -7.28 1.39 -7.16
CA GLY A 10 -6.32 0.92 -8.17
C GLY A 10 -5.47 2.06 -8.73
N ASN A 11 -6.09 3.21 -9.01
CA ASN A 11 -5.42 4.38 -9.55
C ASN A 11 -4.39 4.99 -8.58
N ILE A 12 -4.69 5.02 -7.27
CA ILE A 12 -3.75 5.51 -6.24
C ILE A 12 -2.49 4.63 -6.15
N LYS A 13 -2.66 3.30 -6.12
CA LYS A 13 -1.53 2.35 -6.08
C LYS A 13 -0.57 2.55 -7.25
N ILE A 14 -1.11 2.71 -8.45
CA ILE A 14 -0.33 2.94 -9.67
C ILE A 14 0.44 4.26 -9.57
N LYS A 15 -0.22 5.36 -9.15
CA LYS A 15 0.42 6.67 -8.99
C LYS A 15 1.59 6.63 -7.99
N ILE A 16 1.40 5.97 -6.85
CA ILE A 16 2.46 5.81 -5.84
C ILE A 16 3.61 4.95 -6.40
N ASN A 17 3.31 3.88 -7.13
CA ASN A 17 4.31 3.03 -7.76
C ASN A 17 5.17 3.83 -8.76
N ILE A 18 4.54 4.65 -9.61
CA ILE A 18 5.23 5.53 -10.56
C ILE A 18 6.14 6.52 -9.83
N ALA A 19 5.62 7.22 -8.81
CA ALA A 19 6.40 8.17 -8.01
C ALA A 19 7.61 7.49 -7.34
N LYS A 20 7.39 6.35 -6.67
CA LYS A 20 8.44 5.54 -6.03
C LYS A 20 9.51 5.11 -7.04
N MET A 21 9.12 4.58 -8.19
CA MET A 21 10.07 4.14 -9.21
C MET A 21 10.84 5.30 -9.85
N ARG A 22 10.22 6.48 -9.98
CA ARG A 22 10.91 7.69 -10.45
C ARG A 22 11.99 8.13 -9.47
N MET A 23 11.69 8.13 -8.17
CA MET A 23 12.68 8.45 -7.13
C MET A 23 13.81 7.43 -7.06
N VAL A 24 13.50 6.13 -7.08
CA VAL A 24 14.53 5.07 -7.05
C VAL A 24 15.46 5.18 -8.26
N ARG A 25 14.92 5.40 -9.46
CA ARG A 25 15.74 5.63 -10.66
C ARG A 25 16.64 6.85 -10.53
N TRP A 26 16.10 7.95 -10.01
CA TRP A 26 16.84 9.19 -9.84
C TRP A 26 18.02 9.02 -8.87
N MET A 27 17.79 8.39 -7.71
CA MET A 27 18.85 8.10 -6.74
C MET A 27 19.95 7.20 -7.31
N CYS A 28 19.58 6.22 -8.12
CA CYS A 28 20.54 5.32 -8.77
C CYS A 28 21.11 5.85 -10.10
N ARG A 29 20.79 7.10 -10.49
CA ARG A 29 21.19 7.73 -11.76
C ARG A 29 20.77 6.95 -13.01
N TYR A 30 19.74 6.12 -12.93
CA TYR A 30 19.19 5.43 -14.10
C TYR A 30 18.26 6.36 -14.88
N THR A 31 18.55 6.48 -16.16
CA THR A 31 17.78 7.25 -17.13
C THR A 31 16.86 6.33 -17.94
N ARG A 32 16.01 6.92 -18.78
CA ARG A 32 15.20 6.14 -19.74
C ARG A 32 16.05 5.46 -20.82
N LYS A 33 17.26 5.96 -21.11
CA LYS A 33 18.16 5.39 -22.13
C LYS A 33 18.70 4.02 -21.74
N ASP A 34 18.85 3.77 -20.44
CA ASP A 34 19.38 2.51 -19.93
C ASP A 34 18.41 1.33 -20.14
N ARG A 35 17.13 1.60 -20.44
CA ARG A 35 16.07 0.61 -20.70
C ARG A 35 15.96 -0.48 -19.62
N MET A 36 16.42 -0.17 -18.41
CA MET A 36 16.45 -1.09 -17.28
C MET A 36 15.04 -1.38 -16.76
N ARG A 37 14.69 -2.66 -16.66
CA ARG A 37 13.40 -3.11 -16.09
C ARG A 37 13.27 -2.69 -14.63
N ASN A 38 12.07 -2.25 -14.23
CA ASN A 38 11.79 -1.83 -12.85
C ASN A 38 12.12 -2.91 -11.82
N GLU A 39 11.85 -4.16 -12.16
CA GLU A 39 12.06 -5.32 -11.29
C GLU A 39 13.55 -5.54 -10.98
N TYR A 40 14.41 -5.43 -11.99
CA TYR A 40 15.86 -5.48 -11.79
C TYR A 40 16.34 -4.34 -10.89
N ILE A 41 15.88 -3.11 -11.13
CA ILE A 41 16.25 -1.95 -10.31
C ILE A 41 15.84 -2.17 -8.85
N ARG A 42 14.63 -2.69 -8.60
CA ARG A 42 14.17 -3.03 -7.25
C ARG A 42 15.04 -4.09 -6.59
N LYS A 43 15.35 -5.18 -7.29
CA LYS A 43 16.22 -6.25 -6.77
C LYS A 43 17.62 -5.74 -6.45
N LYS A 44 18.19 -4.91 -7.32
CA LYS A 44 19.53 -4.34 -7.13
C LYS A 44 19.61 -3.39 -5.94
N VAL A 45 18.57 -2.59 -5.71
CA VAL A 45 18.51 -1.63 -4.58
C VAL A 45 17.97 -2.28 -3.30
N GLY A 46 17.40 -3.49 -3.37
CA GLY A 46 16.77 -4.16 -2.24
C GLY A 46 15.42 -3.57 -1.83
N VAL A 47 14.70 -2.94 -2.77
CA VAL A 47 13.42 -2.27 -2.49
C VAL A 47 12.25 -3.24 -2.70
N ALA A 48 11.50 -3.49 -1.62
CA ALA A 48 10.27 -4.28 -1.69
C ALA A 48 9.20 -3.63 -2.61
N PRO A 49 8.32 -4.43 -3.24
CA PRO A 49 7.12 -3.97 -3.94
C PRO A 49 6.30 -2.97 -3.11
N ILE A 50 5.57 -2.09 -3.78
CA ILE A 50 4.71 -1.11 -3.08
C ILE A 50 3.48 -1.78 -2.48
N GLU A 51 2.96 -2.82 -3.14
CA GLU A 51 1.81 -3.59 -2.66
C GLU A 51 2.09 -4.18 -1.28
N ASP A 52 3.31 -4.67 -1.04
CA ASP A 52 3.70 -5.25 0.25
C ASP A 52 3.72 -4.21 1.35
N LYS A 53 4.23 -3.00 1.08
CA LYS A 53 4.22 -1.90 2.05
C LYS A 53 2.82 -1.38 2.34
N LEU A 54 1.95 -1.34 1.34
CA LEU A 54 0.55 -1.00 1.55
C LEU A 54 -0.17 -2.05 2.40
N ARG A 55 0.08 -3.34 2.13
CA ARG A 55 -0.45 -4.44 2.93
C ARG A 55 0.06 -4.37 4.37
N GLU A 56 1.36 -4.16 4.56
CA GLU A 56 1.98 -4.01 5.88
C GLU A 56 1.35 -2.83 6.65
N SER A 57 1.14 -1.68 6.00
CA SER A 57 0.50 -0.52 6.61
C SER A 57 -0.95 -0.80 7.03
N GLN A 58 -1.71 -1.52 6.20
CA GLN A 58 -3.07 -1.95 6.55
C GLN A 58 -3.08 -2.88 7.75
N LEU A 59 -2.19 -3.88 7.78
CA LEU A 59 -2.09 -4.82 8.92
C LEU A 59 -1.66 -4.13 10.20
N ARG A 60 -0.73 -3.16 10.13
CA ARG A 60 -0.36 -2.33 11.29
C ARG A 60 -1.56 -1.53 11.82
N TRP A 61 -2.38 -0.99 10.94
CA TRP A 61 -3.62 -0.29 11.30
C TRP A 61 -4.63 -1.23 11.97
N PHE A 62 -4.90 -2.40 11.40
CA PHE A 62 -5.77 -3.39 12.04
C PHE A 62 -5.23 -3.85 13.41
N GLY A 63 -3.92 -4.12 13.49
CA GLY A 63 -3.29 -4.43 14.76
C GLY A 63 -3.40 -3.28 15.77
N HIS A 64 -3.39 -2.03 15.34
CA HIS A 64 -3.61 -0.88 16.22
C HIS A 64 -5.04 -0.86 16.77
N ILE A 65 -6.04 -1.15 15.94
CA ILE A 65 -7.43 -1.23 16.36
C ILE A 65 -7.65 -2.40 17.34
N ASN A 66 -7.09 -3.57 17.04
CA ASN A 66 -7.19 -4.76 17.90
C ASN A 66 -6.57 -4.57 19.28
N ARG A 67 -5.55 -3.72 19.42
CA ARG A 67 -4.92 -3.38 20.70
C ARG A 67 -5.75 -2.40 21.54
N ARG A 68 -6.75 -1.73 20.97
CA ARG A 68 -7.59 -0.80 21.72
C ARG A 68 -8.55 -1.56 22.64
N PRO A 69 -8.96 -0.96 23.77
CA PRO A 69 -9.99 -1.54 24.63
C PRO A 69 -11.30 -1.76 23.86
N ILE A 70 -12.08 -2.76 24.26
CA ILE A 70 -13.38 -3.10 23.62
C ILE A 70 -14.35 -1.93 23.74
N GLU A 71 -14.19 -1.09 24.76
CA GLU A 71 -14.99 0.10 24.99
C GLU A 71 -14.78 1.18 23.92
N ALA A 72 -13.64 1.13 23.20
CA ALA A 72 -13.28 2.11 22.18
C ALA A 72 -14.29 2.07 21.02
N PRO A 73 -14.87 3.22 20.62
CA PRO A 73 -15.92 3.28 19.59
C PRO A 73 -15.57 2.55 18.30
N VAL A 74 -14.33 2.70 17.83
CA VAL A 74 -13.84 2.06 16.59
C VAL A 74 -13.84 0.53 16.71
N ARG A 75 -13.46 -0.02 17.86
CA ARG A 75 -13.41 -1.48 18.07
C ARG A 75 -14.80 -2.08 18.29
N LYS A 76 -15.73 -1.31 18.89
CA LYS A 76 -17.14 -1.70 19.02
C LYS A 76 -17.80 -1.86 17.65
N ILE A 77 -17.62 -0.89 16.77
CA ILE A 77 -18.21 -0.92 15.42
C ILE A 77 -17.72 -2.14 14.66
N GLU A 78 -16.41 -2.42 14.69
CA GLU A 78 -15.85 -3.62 14.05
C GLU A 78 -16.46 -4.91 14.62
N LEU A 79 -16.56 -5.05 15.94
CA LEU A 79 -17.17 -6.24 16.56
C LEU A 79 -18.64 -6.43 16.19
N LEU A 80 -19.41 -5.35 16.09
CA LEU A 80 -20.83 -5.39 15.69
C LEU A 80 -20.99 -5.77 14.22
N ASP A 81 -20.09 -5.29 13.34
CA ASP A 81 -20.04 -5.68 11.92
C ASP A 81 -19.70 -7.17 11.75
N PHE A 82 -18.81 -7.73 12.58
CA PHE A 82 -18.49 -9.17 12.55
C PHE A 82 -19.57 -10.06 13.18
N ALA A 83 -20.41 -9.53 14.07
CA ALA A 83 -21.48 -10.28 14.74
C ALA A 83 -22.79 -10.36 13.94
N HIS A 84 -22.92 -9.57 12.87
CA HIS A 84 -24.09 -9.52 11.98
C HIS A 84 -23.85 -10.09 10.57
N VAL A 85 -22.74 -10.81 10.37
CA VAL A 85 -22.46 -11.66 9.20
C VAL A 85 -22.53 -13.12 9.61
#